data_AF-A0A1X7U795-F1
#
_entry.id   AF-A0A1X7U795-F1
#
_cell.length_a   1.000
_cell.length_b   1.000
_cell.length_c   1.000
_cell.angle_alpha   90.00
_cell.angle_beta   90.00
_cell.angle_gamma   90.00
#
_symmetry.space_group_name_H-M   'P 1'
#
loop_
_entity.id
_entity.type
_entity.pdbx_description
1 polymer ?
#
loop_
_entity_poly.entity_id
_entity_poly.type
_entity_poly.pdbx_seq_one_letter_code
_entity_poly.pdbx_strand_id
1 'polypeptide(L)'
;MATDGEFGGYSYDFAEIPPDDTVCRICTLVARDPQQVTCCYKIYSRPVCGCQWVGPIRDIGSHIKADCQYQRVYCPNKCGQKVMRGSLEMHMTGSCTEYFVNCQYCKRKGRYLLINSSHLDECPDLPIQCSNEACGEMIPRRSLASHKETCPKALVPCQYNTVGCNKKIKREEQESHNDEALKEHLEATMKKIDTAMKKIDTAMKKIDTAMKKIEVLCQTNQVIKLSQYREKKDSNEDWYGPCFYTSPGGYKMPLNVLANGQGTSKGTHVSFFVCLMAGEYDDSLEWPFQGEVTVELLNQLEDQNHKKITIQYNESTEGPCKNGSNPNRAELKDGGGGGSYLMKSWSITQLLTVSI
;
A
#
# COMPACT_ATOMS: atom_id res chain seq x y z
N MET A 1 65.96 19.12 -4.35
CA MET A 1 64.86 19.99 -4.83
C MET A 1 65.50 21.08 -5.67
N ALA A 2 65.30 21.05 -6.99
CA ALA A 2 65.76 22.09 -7.91
C ALA A 2 64.54 22.54 -8.72
N THR A 3 64.26 23.84 -8.67
CA THR A 3 63.29 24.49 -9.54
C THR A 3 63.90 24.54 -10.94
N ASP A 4 63.42 23.66 -11.81
CA ASP A 4 63.84 23.52 -13.20
C ASP A 4 63.45 24.80 -13.96
N GLY A 5 64.43 25.68 -14.17
CA GLY A 5 64.28 26.84 -15.05
C GLY A 5 64.20 26.34 -16.48
N GLU A 6 62.98 26.16 -17.00
CA GLU A 6 62.70 25.60 -18.34
C GLU A 6 63.28 26.43 -19.51
N PHE A 7 63.99 27.55 -19.27
CA PHE A 7 64.63 28.39 -20.29
C PHE A 7 65.92 29.05 -19.78
N GLY A 8 67.03 28.87 -20.52
CA GLY A 8 68.30 29.54 -20.23
C GLY A 8 69.52 28.60 -20.26
N GLY A 9 70.61 29.09 -19.68
CA GLY A 9 71.86 28.37 -19.51
C GLY A 9 71.84 27.39 -18.34
N TYR A 10 72.95 26.73 -18.08
CA TYR A 10 73.12 25.81 -16.97
C TYR A 10 73.06 26.54 -15.62
N SER A 11 72.11 26.14 -14.77
CA SER A 11 71.90 26.70 -13.42
C SER A 11 72.65 25.90 -12.33
N TYR A 12 73.87 25.46 -12.62
CA TYR A 12 74.73 24.72 -11.69
C TYR A 12 75.77 25.63 -11.05
N ASP A 13 76.22 25.27 -9.86
CA ASP A 13 77.39 25.88 -9.24
C ASP A 13 78.65 25.27 -9.86
N PHE A 14 79.39 26.08 -10.61
CA PHE A 14 80.62 25.64 -11.27
C PHE A 14 81.80 25.73 -10.28
N ALA A 15 82.65 24.71 -10.27
CA ALA A 15 83.83 24.67 -9.39
C ALA A 15 84.84 25.79 -9.70
N GLU A 16 84.81 26.33 -10.92
CA GLU A 16 85.60 27.46 -11.37
C GLU A 16 84.68 28.50 -12.03
N ILE A 17 85.06 29.78 -11.97
CA ILE A 17 84.29 30.86 -12.57
C ILE A 17 84.29 30.67 -14.10
N PRO A 18 83.12 30.46 -14.74
CA PRO A 18 83.06 30.23 -16.17
C PRO A 18 83.58 31.44 -16.97
N PRO A 19 84.36 31.24 -18.05
CA PRO A 19 84.81 32.31 -18.92
C PRO A 19 83.65 33.15 -19.47
N ASP A 20 83.80 34.47 -19.55
CA ASP A 20 82.74 35.43 -19.90
C ASP A 20 82.17 35.27 -21.33
N ASP A 21 82.93 34.61 -22.22
CA ASP A 21 82.50 34.21 -23.55
C ASP A 21 81.60 32.96 -23.54
N THR A 22 81.63 32.16 -22.48
CA THR A 22 80.74 30.98 -22.32
C THR A 22 79.40 31.33 -21.65
N VAL A 23 79.21 32.57 -21.20
CA VAL A 23 78.02 33.00 -20.47
C VAL A 23 76.96 33.57 -21.42
N CYS A 24 75.74 33.06 -21.29
CA CYS A 24 74.59 33.54 -22.05
C CYS A 24 74.21 34.95 -21.63
N ARG A 25 74.16 35.90 -22.57
CA ARG A 25 73.86 37.31 -22.26
C ARG A 25 72.39 37.61 -21.96
N ILE A 26 71.50 36.63 -22.06
CA ILE A 26 70.08 36.78 -21.68
C ILE A 26 69.88 36.35 -20.22
N CYS A 27 70.25 35.12 -19.90
CA CYS A 27 69.99 34.52 -18.60
C CYS A 27 71.17 34.64 -17.63
N THR A 28 72.31 35.15 -18.10
CA THR A 28 73.58 35.29 -17.34
C THR A 28 74.15 33.99 -16.77
N LEU A 29 73.59 32.85 -17.16
CA LEU A 29 74.08 31.51 -16.85
C LEU A 29 75.01 31.00 -17.95
N VAL A 30 75.81 29.98 -17.66
CA VAL A 30 76.66 29.31 -18.66
C VAL A 30 75.80 28.79 -19.81
N ALA A 31 76.10 29.20 -21.03
CA ALA A 31 75.20 29.00 -22.16
C ALA A 31 75.01 27.51 -22.47
N ARG A 32 73.75 27.07 -22.49
CA ARG A 32 73.34 25.77 -23.00
C ARG A 32 73.00 25.91 -24.50
N ASP A 33 73.62 25.10 -25.35
CA ASP A 33 73.57 25.22 -26.84
C ASP A 33 73.85 26.65 -27.35
N PRO A 34 75.10 27.13 -27.23
CA PRO A 34 75.48 28.51 -27.48
C PRO A 34 75.30 28.92 -28.95
N GLN A 35 74.52 29.98 -29.18
CA GLN A 35 74.34 30.63 -30.48
C GLN A 35 75.01 32.00 -30.46
N GLN A 36 75.87 32.25 -31.46
CA GLN A 36 76.61 33.49 -31.58
C GLN A 36 75.98 34.38 -32.63
N VAL A 37 75.64 35.61 -32.26
CA VAL A 37 75.16 36.61 -33.24
C VAL A 37 76.36 37.25 -33.95
N THR A 38 76.34 37.23 -35.28
CA THR A 38 77.47 37.66 -36.12
C THR A 38 77.81 39.14 -35.99
N CYS A 39 76.87 39.98 -35.55
CA CYS A 39 77.07 41.43 -35.45
C CYS A 39 77.80 41.89 -34.18
N CYS A 40 77.77 41.12 -33.09
CA CYS A 40 78.38 41.55 -31.82
C CYS A 40 79.05 40.42 -31.03
N TYR A 41 79.21 39.24 -31.64
CA TYR A 41 79.88 38.06 -31.08
C TYR A 41 79.34 37.57 -29.73
N LYS A 42 78.18 38.07 -29.28
CA LYS A 42 77.54 37.70 -28.01
C LYS A 42 76.93 36.30 -28.10
N ILE A 43 77.13 35.51 -27.04
CA ILE A 43 76.61 34.16 -26.91
C ILE A 43 75.24 34.17 -26.20
N TYR A 44 74.30 33.41 -26.75
CA TYR A 44 72.96 33.20 -26.21
C TYR A 44 72.62 31.72 -26.18
N SER A 45 71.80 31.29 -25.22
CA SER A 45 71.32 29.91 -25.17
C SER A 45 70.13 29.71 -26.10
N ARG A 46 70.20 28.71 -26.98
CA ARG A 46 69.04 28.31 -27.79
C ARG A 46 67.92 27.78 -26.89
N PRO A 47 66.64 28.08 -27.17
CA PRO A 47 65.54 27.38 -26.51
C PRO A 47 65.69 25.86 -26.73
N VAL A 48 65.43 25.08 -25.68
CA VAL A 48 65.53 23.61 -25.70
C VAL A 48 64.44 22.96 -26.58
N CYS A 49 63.49 23.73 -27.10
CA CYS A 49 62.52 23.24 -28.08
C CYS A 49 63.15 23.28 -29.49
N GLY A 50 62.97 22.21 -30.29
CA GLY A 50 63.54 22.05 -31.64
C GLY A 50 62.98 23.01 -32.72
N CYS A 51 62.57 24.21 -32.32
CA CYS A 51 62.03 25.25 -33.17
C CYS A 51 63.15 26.00 -33.92
N GLN A 52 62.85 26.43 -35.15
CA GLN A 52 63.73 27.23 -36.01
C GLN A 52 63.40 28.73 -36.00
N TRP A 53 62.68 29.21 -34.98
CA TRP A 53 62.28 30.62 -34.90
C TRP A 53 63.49 31.56 -34.89
N VAL A 54 63.42 32.62 -35.71
CA VAL A 54 64.43 33.68 -35.82
C VAL A 54 63.74 35.02 -35.63
N GLY A 55 64.24 35.82 -34.69
CA GLY A 55 63.68 37.13 -34.39
C GLY A 55 64.47 37.85 -33.30
N PRO A 56 64.05 39.07 -32.92
CA PRO A 56 64.66 39.80 -31.83
C PRO A 56 64.52 39.03 -30.53
N ILE A 57 65.61 38.86 -29.79
CA ILE A 57 65.65 38.10 -28.53
C ILE A 57 64.55 38.49 -27.53
N ARG A 58 64.19 39.78 -27.45
CA ARG A 58 63.10 40.28 -26.59
C ARG A 58 61.73 39.61 -26.87
N ASP A 59 61.53 39.13 -28.09
CA ASP A 59 60.26 38.56 -28.56
C ASP A 59 60.20 37.03 -28.38
N ILE A 60 61.32 36.39 -27.98
CA ILE A 60 61.42 34.93 -27.84
C ILE A 60 60.47 34.39 -26.77
N GLY A 61 60.30 35.12 -25.66
CA GLY A 61 59.40 34.73 -24.58
C GLY A 61 57.93 34.78 -25.02
N SER A 62 57.57 35.76 -25.84
CA SER A 62 56.23 35.88 -26.43
C SER A 62 56.00 34.74 -27.42
N HIS A 63 56.96 34.45 -28.29
CA HIS A 63 56.91 33.32 -29.22
C HIS A 63 56.71 31.98 -28.50
N ILE A 64 57.52 31.67 -27.48
CA ILE A 64 57.42 30.40 -26.73
C ILE A 64 56.05 30.25 -26.05
N LYS A 65 55.52 31.36 -25.49
CA LYS A 65 54.23 31.34 -24.81
C LYS A 65 53.04 31.27 -25.77
N ALA A 66 53.06 31.97 -26.90
CA ALA A 66 51.90 32.15 -27.77
C ALA A 66 51.94 31.35 -29.09
N ASP A 67 53.12 31.11 -29.66
CA ASP A 67 53.23 30.68 -31.06
C ASP A 67 54.08 29.41 -31.30
N CYS A 68 54.94 29.02 -30.37
CA CYS A 68 55.88 27.91 -30.55
C CYS A 68 55.17 26.55 -30.61
N GLN A 69 55.11 25.95 -31.80
CA GLN A 69 54.49 24.64 -32.03
C GLN A 69 55.22 23.47 -31.34
N TYR A 70 56.52 23.63 -31.09
CA TYR A 70 57.38 22.64 -30.42
C TYR A 70 57.36 22.78 -28.89
N GLN A 71 56.66 23.78 -28.34
CA GLN A 71 56.54 23.96 -26.91
C GLN A 71 55.68 22.83 -26.32
N ARG A 72 56.19 22.18 -25.26
CA ARG A 72 55.40 21.22 -24.50
C ARG A 72 54.44 21.97 -23.58
N VAL A 73 53.14 21.76 -23.78
CA VAL A 73 52.05 22.34 -22.99
C VAL A 73 51.28 21.23 -22.28
N TYR A 74 50.72 21.54 -21.13
CA TYR A 74 49.82 20.62 -20.44
C TYR A 74 48.54 20.43 -21.25
N CYS A 75 48.04 19.20 -21.30
CA CYS A 75 46.75 18.92 -21.92
C CYS A 75 45.61 19.70 -21.21
N PRO A 76 44.76 20.45 -21.94
CA PRO A 76 43.61 21.16 -21.37
C PRO A 76 42.61 20.25 -20.66
N ASN A 77 42.50 18.98 -21.08
CA ASN A 77 41.65 17.97 -20.44
C ASN A 77 42.24 17.43 -19.12
N LYS A 78 43.37 17.98 -18.65
CA LYS A 78 44.06 17.62 -17.40
C LYS A 78 44.39 16.13 -17.28
N CYS A 79 44.69 15.46 -18.40
CA CYS A 79 45.13 14.06 -18.42
C CYS A 79 46.55 13.84 -17.82
N GLY A 80 47.22 14.90 -17.37
CA GLY A 80 48.57 14.85 -16.77
C GLY A 80 49.73 14.85 -17.77
N GLN A 81 49.47 14.66 -19.07
CA GLN A 81 50.54 14.65 -20.09
C GLN A 81 50.92 16.07 -20.57
N LYS A 82 52.24 16.28 -20.75
CA LYS A 82 52.82 17.43 -21.46
C LYS A 82 53.04 17.05 -22.93
N VAL A 83 52.23 17.59 -23.84
CA VAL A 83 52.27 17.31 -25.30
C VAL A 83 52.75 18.53 -26.07
N MET A 84 53.35 18.33 -27.25
CA MET A 84 53.74 19.45 -28.13
C MET A 84 52.49 20.21 -28.60
N ARG A 85 52.55 21.54 -28.60
CA ARG A 85 51.43 22.40 -29.01
C ARG A 85 50.88 22.04 -30.39
N GLY A 86 51.75 21.80 -31.38
CA GLY A 86 51.34 21.42 -32.73
C GLY A 86 50.71 20.03 -32.83
N SER A 87 50.90 19.17 -31.82
CA SER A 87 50.30 17.83 -31.75
C SER A 87 49.14 17.77 -30.76
N LEU A 88 48.74 18.89 -30.16
CA LEU A 88 47.72 18.93 -29.12
C LEU A 88 46.35 18.49 -29.65
N GLU A 89 45.98 18.92 -30.86
CA GLU A 89 44.71 18.55 -31.48
C GLU A 89 44.62 17.04 -31.76
N MET A 90 45.69 16.45 -32.30
CA MET A 90 45.79 14.99 -32.52
C MET A 90 45.72 14.23 -31.19
N HIS A 91 46.35 14.75 -30.12
CA HIS A 91 46.21 14.19 -28.79
C HIS A 91 44.76 14.24 -28.29
N MET A 92 44.10 15.39 -28.41
CA MET A 92 42.73 15.59 -27.95
C MET A 92 41.70 14.76 -28.70
N THR A 93 41.99 14.32 -29.93
CA THR A 93 41.05 13.56 -30.76
C THR A 93 41.29 12.05 -30.72
N GLY A 94 42.50 11.57 -30.44
CA GLY A 94 42.83 10.15 -30.59
C GLY A 94 43.67 9.48 -29.48
N SER A 95 44.35 10.23 -28.61
CA SER A 95 45.26 9.62 -27.61
C SER A 95 45.08 10.10 -26.17
N CYS A 96 44.26 11.12 -25.94
CA CYS A 96 43.98 11.64 -24.60
C CYS A 96 43.03 10.71 -23.83
N THR A 97 43.46 10.11 -22.73
CA THR A 97 42.55 9.28 -21.89
C THR A 97 41.33 10.03 -21.37
N GLU A 98 41.37 11.37 -21.38
CA GLU A 98 40.33 12.27 -20.89
C GLU A 98 39.54 12.99 -22.01
N TYR A 99 39.71 12.63 -23.29
CA TYR A 99 38.90 13.28 -24.35
C TYR A 99 37.43 12.85 -24.28
N PHE A 100 36.54 13.77 -24.62
CA PHE A 100 35.10 13.54 -24.61
C PHE A 100 34.62 13.04 -25.97
N VAL A 101 33.76 12.03 -25.94
CA VAL A 101 33.04 11.49 -27.10
C VAL A 101 31.55 11.48 -26.85
N ASN A 102 30.77 11.35 -27.92
CA ASN A 102 29.34 11.08 -27.83
C ASN A 102 29.11 9.59 -28.02
N CYS A 103 28.26 9.00 -27.19
CA CYS A 103 27.79 7.63 -27.41
C CYS A 103 27.11 7.52 -28.77
N GLN A 104 27.48 6.52 -29.57
CA GLN A 104 26.91 6.33 -30.91
C GLN A 104 25.40 6.02 -30.87
N TYR A 105 24.93 5.42 -29.77
CA TYR A 105 23.55 5.02 -29.57
C TYR A 105 22.70 6.13 -28.94
N CYS A 106 22.99 6.53 -27.69
CA CYS A 106 22.16 7.50 -26.95
C CYS A 106 22.61 8.96 -27.06
N LYS A 107 23.67 9.24 -27.84
CA LYS A 107 24.25 10.58 -28.04
C LYS A 107 24.75 11.29 -26.76
N ARG A 108 24.78 10.60 -25.62
CA ARG A 108 25.33 11.12 -24.37
C ARG A 108 26.80 11.46 -24.53
N LYS A 109 27.19 12.68 -24.17
CA LYS A 109 28.58 13.13 -24.14
C LYS A 109 29.25 12.70 -22.83
N GLY A 110 30.47 12.17 -22.91
CA GLY A 110 31.25 11.75 -21.74
C GLY A 110 32.70 11.43 -22.11
N ARG A 111 33.53 11.12 -21.12
CA ARG A 111 34.93 10.72 -21.34
C ARG A 111 34.98 9.43 -22.16
N TYR A 112 35.94 9.29 -23.07
CA TYR A 112 36.08 8.14 -23.96
C TYR A 112 36.04 6.81 -23.23
N LEU A 113 36.88 6.63 -22.21
CA LEU A 113 36.94 5.38 -21.44
C LEU A 113 35.59 5.05 -20.80
N LEU A 114 34.90 6.05 -20.24
CA LEU A 114 33.60 5.86 -19.61
C LEU A 114 32.52 5.50 -20.64
N ILE A 115 32.48 6.20 -21.78
CA ILE A 115 31.47 5.99 -22.83
C ILE A 115 31.64 4.64 -23.52
N ASN A 116 32.87 4.16 -23.72
CA ASN A 116 33.17 2.88 -24.38
C ASN A 116 33.29 1.68 -23.43
N SER A 117 33.14 1.87 -22.11
CA SER A 117 33.09 0.78 -21.13
C SER A 117 31.78 0.82 -20.35
N SER A 118 31.81 1.28 -19.09
CA SER A 118 30.69 1.19 -18.14
C SER A 118 29.40 1.86 -18.61
N HIS A 119 29.48 2.88 -19.48
CA HIS A 119 28.27 3.46 -20.05
C HIS A 119 27.51 2.48 -20.95
N LEU A 120 28.19 1.65 -21.76
CA LEU A 120 27.52 0.69 -22.65
C LEU A 120 26.71 -0.33 -21.83
N ASP A 121 27.21 -0.70 -20.66
CA ASP A 121 26.53 -1.60 -19.72
C ASP A 121 25.22 -1.03 -19.17
N GLU A 122 24.96 0.27 -19.33
CA GLU A 122 23.75 0.96 -18.86
C GLU A 122 23.06 1.78 -19.96
N CYS A 123 23.58 1.75 -21.19
CA CYS A 123 23.13 2.65 -22.25
C CYS A 123 21.70 2.29 -22.69
N PRO A 124 20.73 3.25 -22.63
CA PRO A 124 19.32 2.99 -22.87
C PRO A 124 19.04 2.61 -24.34
N ASP A 125 19.83 3.13 -25.26
CA ASP A 125 19.65 2.91 -26.71
C ASP A 125 20.60 1.85 -27.26
N LEU A 126 21.41 1.21 -26.42
CA LEU A 126 22.26 0.11 -26.86
C LEU A 126 21.35 -1.05 -27.32
N PRO A 127 21.47 -1.52 -28.57
CA PRO A 127 20.75 -2.70 -29.03
C PRO A 127 21.29 -3.93 -28.32
N ILE A 128 20.40 -4.64 -27.63
CA ILE A 128 20.68 -5.89 -26.93
C ILE A 128 19.80 -6.99 -27.50
N GLN A 129 20.34 -8.20 -27.56
CA GLN A 129 19.59 -9.34 -28.06
C GLN A 129 18.46 -9.71 -27.10
N CYS A 130 17.29 -10.03 -27.63
CA CYS A 130 16.19 -10.56 -26.84
C CYS A 130 16.61 -11.85 -26.10
N SER A 131 16.19 -11.98 -24.83
CA SER A 131 16.52 -13.14 -24.00
C SER A 131 15.86 -14.45 -24.46
N ASN A 132 14.84 -14.36 -25.32
CA ASN A 132 14.21 -15.54 -25.91
C ASN A 132 15.08 -16.02 -27.07
N GLU A 133 15.69 -17.21 -26.94
CA GLU A 133 16.61 -17.78 -27.95
C GLU A 133 15.99 -17.85 -29.34
N ALA A 134 14.69 -18.18 -29.43
CA ALA A 134 13.95 -18.25 -30.68
C ALA A 134 13.64 -16.89 -31.33
N CYS A 135 13.83 -15.76 -30.62
CA CYS A 135 13.58 -14.42 -31.14
C CYS A 135 14.78 -13.84 -31.88
N GLY A 136 15.95 -13.79 -31.24
CA GLY A 136 17.18 -13.28 -31.85
C GLY A 136 17.19 -11.79 -32.24
N GLU A 137 16.10 -11.04 -32.04
CA GLU A 137 16.03 -9.62 -32.40
C GLU A 137 16.94 -8.74 -31.53
N MET A 138 17.52 -7.71 -32.16
CA MET A 138 18.34 -6.70 -31.51
C MET A 138 17.49 -5.48 -31.15
N ILE A 139 17.27 -5.27 -29.86
CA ILE A 139 16.26 -4.36 -29.34
C ILE A 139 16.94 -3.32 -28.47
N PRO A 140 16.66 -2.00 -28.63
CA PRO A 140 17.17 -1.00 -27.71
C PRO A 140 16.81 -1.35 -26.26
N ARG A 141 17.78 -1.27 -25.35
CA ARG A 141 17.59 -1.63 -23.92
C ARG A 141 16.33 -1.04 -23.30
N ARG A 142 16.04 0.23 -23.59
CA ARG A 142 14.84 0.93 -23.10
C ARG A 142 13.52 0.29 -23.55
N SER A 143 13.52 -0.36 -24.71
CA SER A 143 12.36 -1.03 -25.30
C SER A 143 12.30 -2.52 -25.00
N LEU A 144 13.35 -3.11 -24.41
CA LEU A 144 13.39 -4.55 -24.11
C LEU A 144 12.26 -4.98 -23.17
N ALA A 145 11.96 -4.18 -22.14
CA ALA A 145 10.86 -4.47 -21.22
C ALA A 145 9.51 -4.56 -21.96
N SER A 146 9.21 -3.56 -22.80
CA SER A 146 7.99 -3.57 -23.61
C SER A 146 7.95 -4.72 -24.61
N HIS A 147 9.09 -5.06 -25.23
CA HIS A 147 9.15 -6.19 -26.14
C HIS A 147 8.92 -7.52 -25.42
N LYS A 148 9.44 -7.75 -24.21
CA LYS A 148 9.22 -9.03 -23.50
C LYS A 148 7.73 -9.36 -23.36
N GLU A 149 6.90 -8.33 -23.11
CA GLU A 149 5.44 -8.45 -23.01
C GLU A 149 4.75 -8.81 -24.33
N THR A 150 5.37 -8.55 -25.49
CA THR A 150 4.75 -8.75 -26.82
C THR A 150 5.54 -9.64 -27.79
N CYS A 151 6.75 -10.06 -27.41
CA CYS A 151 7.65 -10.94 -28.16
C CYS A 151 6.91 -12.17 -28.73
N PRO A 152 6.78 -12.31 -30.07
CA PRO A 152 6.04 -13.42 -30.69
C PRO A 152 6.60 -14.80 -30.32
N LYS A 153 7.91 -14.88 -30.09
CA LYS A 153 8.64 -16.11 -29.80
C LYS A 153 8.74 -16.46 -28.31
N ALA A 154 8.15 -15.64 -27.43
CA ALA A 154 8.15 -15.92 -25.99
C ALA A 154 7.30 -17.15 -25.66
N LEU A 155 7.81 -18.04 -24.82
CA LEU A 155 7.05 -19.16 -24.26
C LEU A 155 6.12 -18.64 -23.15
N VAL A 156 4.82 -18.56 -23.45
CA VAL A 156 3.77 -18.08 -22.55
C VAL A 156 2.84 -19.23 -22.17
N PRO A 157 2.26 -19.21 -20.95
CA PRO A 157 1.21 -20.15 -20.60
C PRO A 157 -0.04 -19.91 -21.47
N CYS A 158 -0.75 -20.98 -21.80
CA CYS A 158 -2.02 -20.87 -22.51
C CYS A 158 -3.01 -19.97 -21.75
N GLN A 159 -3.81 -19.19 -22.48
CA GLN A 159 -4.84 -18.32 -21.89
C GLN A 159 -5.86 -19.09 -21.02
N TYR A 160 -6.02 -20.39 -21.28
CA TYR A 160 -6.88 -21.32 -20.52
C TYR A 160 -6.14 -22.03 -19.37
N ASN A 161 -4.96 -21.57 -18.96
CA ASN A 161 -4.24 -22.12 -17.81
C ASN A 161 -5.05 -22.03 -16.51
N THR A 162 -5.81 -20.95 -16.33
CA THR A 162 -6.70 -20.79 -15.16
C THR A 162 -7.84 -21.80 -15.14
N VAL A 163 -8.17 -22.45 -16.25
CA VAL A 163 -9.22 -23.48 -16.33
C VAL A 163 -8.68 -24.91 -16.38
N GLY A 164 -7.37 -25.10 -16.59
CA GLY A 164 -6.70 -26.38 -16.47
C GLY A 164 -5.70 -26.72 -17.59
N CYS A 165 -5.53 -25.86 -18.59
CA CYS A 165 -4.57 -26.10 -19.67
C CYS A 165 -3.15 -25.64 -19.28
N ASN A 166 -2.29 -26.57 -18.88
CA ASN A 166 -0.94 -26.27 -18.39
C ASN A 166 0.13 -26.14 -19.51
N LYS A 167 -0.28 -26.01 -20.78
CA LYS A 167 0.69 -25.92 -21.89
C LYS A 167 1.39 -24.55 -21.88
N LYS A 168 2.71 -24.56 -22.10
CA LYS A 168 3.53 -23.38 -22.39
C LYS A 168 3.92 -23.44 -23.86
N ILE A 169 3.53 -22.44 -24.63
CA ILE A 169 3.68 -22.40 -26.09
C ILE A 169 4.19 -21.03 -26.53
N LYS A 170 4.69 -20.91 -27.77
CA LYS A 170 5.09 -19.59 -28.25
C LYS A 170 3.87 -18.70 -28.40
N ARG A 171 4.01 -17.42 -28.08
CA ARG A 171 2.91 -16.43 -28.19
C ARG A 171 2.29 -16.41 -29.59
N GLU A 172 3.09 -16.54 -30.64
CA GLU A 172 2.62 -16.62 -32.04
C GLU A 172 1.81 -17.88 -32.37
N GLU A 173 2.00 -18.97 -31.62
CA GLU A 173 1.34 -20.27 -31.83
C GLU A 173 0.05 -20.40 -30.99
N GLN A 174 -0.29 -19.36 -30.20
CA GLN A 174 -1.41 -19.38 -29.26
C GLN A 174 -2.77 -19.62 -29.93
N GLU A 175 -3.01 -18.97 -31.08
CA GLU A 175 -4.27 -19.13 -31.82
C GLU A 175 -4.42 -20.56 -32.36
N SER A 176 -3.39 -21.10 -33.02
CA SER A 176 -3.40 -22.48 -33.53
C SER A 176 -3.66 -23.50 -32.41
N HIS A 177 -3.00 -23.34 -31.26
CA HIS A 177 -3.25 -24.20 -30.11
C HIS A 177 -4.68 -24.08 -29.59
N ASN A 178 -5.23 -22.86 -29.51
CA ASN A 178 -6.58 -22.64 -29.03
C ASN A 178 -7.62 -23.33 -29.93
N ASP A 179 -7.40 -23.31 -31.25
CA ASP A 179 -8.28 -23.98 -32.23
C ASP A 179 -8.20 -25.50 -32.12
N GLU A 180 -6.98 -26.05 -32.05
CA GLU A 180 -6.75 -27.50 -31.91
C GLU A 180 -7.29 -28.06 -30.58
N ALA A 181 -7.17 -27.29 -29.50
CA ALA A 181 -7.56 -27.69 -28.14
C ALA A 181 -8.92 -27.12 -27.69
N LEU A 182 -9.72 -26.53 -28.59
CA LEU A 182 -10.97 -25.85 -28.26
C LEU A 182 -11.92 -26.73 -27.44
N LYS A 183 -12.06 -28.00 -27.83
CA LYS A 183 -12.93 -28.96 -27.14
C LYS A 183 -12.46 -29.23 -25.71
N GLU A 184 -11.16 -29.46 -25.51
CA GLU A 184 -10.58 -29.70 -24.19
C GLU A 184 -10.74 -28.48 -23.27
N HIS A 185 -10.49 -27.28 -23.83
CA HIS A 185 -10.70 -26.02 -23.12
C HIS A 185 -12.16 -25.84 -22.70
N LEU A 186 -13.10 -26.09 -23.60
CA LEU A 186 -14.53 -25.96 -23.31
C LEU A 186 -14.99 -26.94 -22.23
N GLU A 187 -14.60 -28.22 -22.33
CA GLU A 187 -14.95 -29.22 -21.31
C GLU A 187 -14.37 -28.87 -19.93
N ALA A 188 -13.13 -28.36 -19.88
CA ALA A 188 -12.52 -27.91 -18.63
C ALA A 188 -13.26 -26.70 -18.04
N THR A 189 -13.67 -25.74 -18.87
CA THR A 189 -14.45 -24.57 -18.41
C THR A 189 -15.81 -24.99 -17.85
N MET A 190 -16.53 -25.88 -18.54
CA MET A 190 -17.83 -26.39 -18.08
C MET A 190 -17.71 -27.08 -16.73
N LYS A 191 -16.70 -27.95 -16.54
CA LYS A 191 -16.46 -28.60 -15.23
C LYS A 191 -16.21 -27.59 -14.10
N LYS A 192 -15.49 -26.50 -14.37
CA LYS A 192 -15.29 -25.44 -13.36
C LYS A 192 -16.56 -24.66 -13.05
N ILE A 193 -17.37 -24.36 -14.07
CA ILE A 193 -18.68 -23.73 -13.91
C ILE A 193 -19.59 -24.63 -13.06
N ASP A 194 -19.71 -25.91 -13.38
CA ASP A 194 -20.52 -26.88 -12.61
C ASP A 194 -20.07 -26.94 -11.14
N THR A 195 -18.76 -26.95 -10.91
CA THR A 195 -18.20 -26.96 -9.56
C THR A 195 -18.52 -25.66 -8.80
N ALA A 196 -18.45 -24.52 -9.48
CA ALA A 196 -18.82 -23.22 -8.90
C ALA A 196 -20.33 -23.16 -8.58
N MET A 197 -21.18 -23.65 -9.49
CA MET A 197 -22.63 -23.72 -9.28
C MET A 197 -22.98 -24.59 -8.06
N LYS A 198 -22.33 -25.76 -7.90
CA LYS A 198 -22.50 -26.61 -6.71
C LYS A 198 -22.08 -25.91 -5.41
N LYS A 199 -21.01 -25.11 -5.44
CA LYS A 199 -20.58 -24.31 -4.28
C LYS A 199 -21.60 -23.22 -3.94
N ILE A 200 -22.15 -22.55 -4.96
CA ILE A 200 -23.21 -21.54 -4.78
C ILE A 200 -24.46 -22.18 -4.18
N ASP A 201 -24.94 -23.30 -4.71
CA ASP A 201 -26.09 -24.04 -4.16
C ASP A 201 -25.87 -24.44 -2.69
N THR A 202 -24.68 -24.93 -2.37
CA THR A 202 -24.31 -25.29 -1.00
C THR A 202 -24.29 -24.06 -0.08
N ALA A 203 -23.80 -22.91 -0.55
CA ALA A 203 -23.80 -21.67 0.21
C ALA A 203 -25.23 -21.14 0.42
N MET A 204 -26.09 -21.20 -0.61
CA MET A 204 -27.50 -20.80 -0.51
C MET A 204 -28.25 -21.66 0.53
N LYS A 205 -28.04 -22.98 0.55
CA LYS A 205 -28.61 -23.87 1.58
C LYS A 205 -28.15 -23.52 3.00
N LYS A 206 -26.90 -23.10 3.17
CA LYS A 206 -26.38 -22.63 4.47
C LYS A 206 -27.05 -21.32 4.91
N ILE A 207 -27.23 -20.39 3.99
CA ILE A 207 -27.94 -19.13 4.26
C ILE A 207 -29.39 -19.39 4.65
N ASP A 208 -30.12 -20.22 3.90
CA ASP A 208 -31.51 -20.60 4.24
C ASP A 208 -31.62 -21.22 5.64
N THR A 209 -30.68 -22.11 5.99
CA THR A 209 -30.62 -22.71 7.33
C THR A 209 -30.34 -21.66 8.41
N ALA A 210 -29.44 -20.72 8.16
CA ALA A 210 -29.13 -19.63 9.10
C ALA A 210 -30.32 -18.67 9.25
N MET A 211 -31.02 -18.34 8.17
CA MET A 211 -32.21 -17.50 8.19
C MET A 211 -33.33 -18.15 9.03
N LYS A 212 -33.59 -19.45 8.87
CA LYS A 212 -34.54 -20.19 9.71
C LYS A 212 -34.19 -20.17 11.20
N LYS A 213 -32.89 -20.24 11.54
CA LYS A 213 -32.44 -20.11 12.94
C LYS A 213 -32.69 -18.72 13.50
N ILE A 214 -32.44 -17.68 12.70
CA ILE A 214 -32.71 -16.29 13.09
C ILE A 214 -34.21 -16.07 13.27
N GLU A 215 -35.05 -16.59 12.39
CA GLU A 215 -36.50 -16.48 12.47
C GLU A 215 -37.06 -17.03 13.80
N VAL A 216 -36.55 -18.17 14.25
CA VAL A 216 -36.92 -18.76 15.56
C VAL A 216 -36.48 -17.88 16.73
N LEU A 217 -35.29 -17.27 16.65
CA LEU A 217 -34.77 -16.37 17.69
C LEU A 217 -35.49 -15.02 17.74
N CYS A 218 -36.14 -14.61 16.65
CA CYS A 218 -36.88 -13.36 16.51
C CYS A 218 -38.36 -13.44 16.89
N GLN A 219 -38.87 -14.55 17.45
CA GLN A 219 -40.25 -14.64 17.93
C GLN A 219 -40.43 -13.82 19.21
N THR A 220 -40.65 -12.51 19.06
CA THR A 220 -40.84 -11.56 20.17
C THR A 220 -42.25 -11.57 20.76
N ASN A 221 -43.22 -12.17 20.07
CA ASN A 221 -44.63 -12.13 20.47
C ASN A 221 -44.98 -13.41 21.24
N GLN A 222 -45.47 -13.25 22.47
CA GLN A 222 -45.94 -14.34 23.31
C GLN A 222 -47.45 -14.26 23.50
N VAL A 223 -48.12 -15.41 23.51
CA VAL A 223 -49.56 -15.52 23.78
C VAL A 223 -49.75 -16.37 25.03
N ILE A 224 -50.45 -15.83 26.03
CA ILE A 224 -50.74 -16.53 27.29
C ILE A 224 -52.25 -16.67 27.46
N LYS A 225 -52.70 -17.91 27.62
CA LYS A 225 -54.09 -18.24 27.92
C LYS A 225 -54.36 -18.25 29.41
N LEU A 226 -55.30 -17.41 29.87
CA LEU A 226 -55.73 -17.36 31.27
C LEU A 226 -56.78 -18.45 31.52
N SER A 227 -56.35 -19.70 31.51
CA SER A 227 -57.18 -20.86 31.84
C SER A 227 -57.57 -20.87 33.32
N GLN A 228 -58.71 -21.49 33.64
CA GLN A 228 -59.18 -21.70 35.02
C GLN A 228 -59.35 -20.41 35.83
N TYR A 229 -59.81 -19.34 35.17
CA TYR A 229 -59.98 -18.01 35.80
C TYR A 229 -60.75 -18.04 37.12
N ARG A 230 -61.88 -18.76 37.19
CA ARG A 230 -62.69 -18.83 38.41
C ARG A 230 -61.93 -19.48 39.57
N GLU A 231 -61.30 -20.63 39.32
CA GLU A 231 -60.53 -21.36 40.33
C GLU A 231 -59.39 -20.50 40.89
N LYS A 232 -58.60 -19.88 40.00
CA LYS A 232 -57.49 -19.00 40.41
C LYS A 232 -57.94 -17.73 41.10
N LYS A 233 -59.09 -17.18 40.70
CA LYS A 233 -59.70 -16.05 41.38
C LYS A 233 -60.11 -16.43 42.81
N ASP A 234 -60.73 -17.60 42.98
CA ASP A 234 -61.23 -18.08 44.27
C ASP A 234 -60.08 -18.51 45.20
N SER A 235 -59.01 -19.11 44.66
CA SER A 235 -57.80 -19.49 45.43
C SER A 235 -56.79 -18.35 45.59
N ASN A 236 -57.04 -17.19 44.97
CA ASN A 236 -56.13 -16.04 44.93
C ASN A 236 -54.72 -16.41 44.41
N GLU A 237 -54.69 -17.21 43.34
CA GLU A 237 -53.49 -17.60 42.61
C GLU A 237 -53.26 -16.74 41.36
N ASP A 238 -51.99 -16.56 41.01
CA ASP A 238 -51.55 -15.75 39.86
C ASP A 238 -51.24 -16.62 38.62
N TRP A 239 -51.28 -16.00 37.43
CA TRP A 239 -50.69 -16.57 36.22
C TRP A 239 -49.29 -16.03 36.01
N TYR A 240 -48.35 -16.94 35.79
CA TYR A 240 -46.98 -16.64 35.40
C TYR A 240 -46.81 -17.00 33.92
N GLY A 241 -46.54 -16.00 33.09
CA GLY A 241 -46.23 -16.16 31.68
C GLY A 241 -44.80 -16.68 31.47
N PRO A 242 -44.52 -17.37 30.35
CA PRO A 242 -43.16 -17.69 29.98
C PRO A 242 -42.34 -16.40 29.83
N CYS A 243 -41.05 -16.50 30.13
CA CYS A 243 -40.13 -15.40 29.88
C CYS A 243 -39.92 -15.23 28.39
N PHE A 244 -39.86 -14.00 27.92
CA PHE A 244 -39.47 -13.65 26.55
C PHE A 244 -38.39 -12.59 26.54
N TYR A 245 -37.74 -12.44 25.39
CA TYR A 245 -36.75 -11.41 25.16
C TYR A 245 -37.35 -10.28 24.32
N THR A 246 -37.02 -9.03 24.64
CA THR A 246 -37.49 -7.85 23.90
C THR A 246 -37.02 -7.85 22.43
N SER A 247 -35.91 -8.52 22.15
CA SER A 247 -35.28 -8.70 20.84
C SER A 247 -34.32 -9.90 20.92
N PRO A 248 -33.81 -10.43 19.80
CA PRO A 248 -32.67 -11.36 19.84
C PRO A 248 -31.51 -10.72 20.62
N GLY A 249 -31.08 -11.38 21.71
CA GLY A 249 -30.05 -10.82 22.60
C GLY A 249 -30.52 -9.67 23.51
N GLY A 250 -31.83 -9.43 23.62
CA GLY A 250 -32.41 -8.32 24.39
C GLY A 250 -32.64 -8.63 25.86
N TYR A 251 -33.48 -7.82 26.50
CA TYR A 251 -33.83 -7.94 27.91
C TYR A 251 -34.84 -9.05 28.16
N LYS A 252 -34.68 -9.80 29.25
CA LYS A 252 -35.62 -10.86 29.65
C LYS A 252 -36.77 -10.29 30.46
N MET A 253 -38.01 -10.61 30.07
CA MET A 253 -39.23 -10.17 30.76
C MET A 253 -40.26 -11.30 30.90
N PRO A 254 -40.96 -11.44 32.04
CA PRO A 254 -42.19 -12.21 32.14
C PRO A 254 -43.42 -11.30 32.10
N LEU A 255 -44.56 -11.86 31.69
CA LEU A 255 -45.87 -11.27 31.92
C LEU A 255 -46.56 -12.04 33.05
N ASN A 256 -46.91 -11.35 34.13
CA ASN A 256 -47.64 -11.95 35.23
C ASN A 256 -49.01 -11.29 35.39
N VAL A 257 -50.03 -12.09 35.69
CA VAL A 257 -51.42 -11.65 35.78
C VAL A 257 -52.02 -12.05 37.12
N LEU A 258 -52.56 -11.09 37.86
CA LEU A 258 -53.27 -11.30 39.12
C LEU A 258 -54.79 -11.24 38.90
N ALA A 259 -55.46 -12.35 39.19
CA ALA A 259 -56.92 -12.50 39.00
C ALA A 259 -57.75 -11.48 39.79
N ASN A 260 -57.29 -11.15 41.00
CA ASN A 260 -57.98 -10.27 41.93
C ASN A 260 -57.43 -8.85 41.95
N GLY A 261 -56.49 -8.51 41.06
CA GLY A 261 -55.87 -7.19 41.06
C GLY A 261 -55.10 -6.88 42.34
N GLN A 262 -54.45 -5.73 42.39
CA GLN A 262 -53.56 -5.38 43.50
C GLN A 262 -53.61 -3.87 43.79
N GLY A 263 -53.24 -3.50 45.01
CA GLY A 263 -53.33 -2.12 45.49
C GLY A 263 -54.78 -1.61 45.52
N THR A 264 -55.01 -0.42 44.96
CA THR A 264 -56.33 0.23 44.89
C THR A 264 -57.35 -0.53 44.03
N SER A 265 -56.88 -1.48 43.22
CA SER A 265 -57.71 -2.28 42.30
C SER A 265 -58.03 -3.69 42.83
N LYS A 266 -57.60 -4.02 44.06
CA LYS A 266 -57.81 -5.33 44.68
C LYS A 266 -59.30 -5.69 44.78
N GLY A 267 -59.65 -6.91 44.40
CA GLY A 267 -60.98 -7.50 44.38
C GLY A 267 -61.90 -7.05 43.24
N THR A 268 -61.53 -6.03 42.47
CA THR A 268 -62.43 -5.39 41.49
C THR A 268 -61.96 -5.54 40.04
N HIS A 269 -60.65 -5.67 39.84
CA HIS A 269 -60.04 -5.68 38.51
C HIS A 269 -59.06 -6.84 38.35
N VAL A 270 -58.80 -7.26 37.11
CA VAL A 270 -57.62 -8.07 36.78
C VAL A 270 -56.44 -7.13 36.59
N SER A 271 -55.30 -7.42 37.19
CA SER A 271 -54.07 -6.63 37.01
C SER A 271 -53.01 -7.47 36.32
N PHE A 272 -52.15 -6.84 35.53
CA PHE A 272 -50.97 -7.47 34.98
C PHE A 272 -49.74 -6.62 35.22
N PHE A 273 -48.59 -7.28 35.25
CA PHE A 273 -47.28 -6.65 35.41
C PHE A 273 -46.27 -7.29 34.47
N VAL A 274 -45.44 -6.42 33.89
CA VAL A 274 -44.26 -6.81 33.12
C VAL A 274 -43.07 -6.28 33.88
N CYS A 275 -42.08 -7.14 34.14
CA CYS A 275 -40.88 -6.79 34.90
C CYS A 275 -39.63 -7.22 34.14
N LEU A 276 -38.52 -6.51 34.38
CA LEU A 276 -37.21 -6.95 33.90
C LEU A 276 -36.67 -8.03 34.83
N MET A 277 -36.13 -9.10 34.25
CA MET A 277 -35.47 -10.20 34.96
C MET A 277 -34.04 -10.38 34.47
N ALA A 278 -33.21 -11.00 35.31
CA ALA A 278 -31.85 -11.37 34.94
C ALA A 278 -31.85 -12.26 33.68
N GLY A 279 -31.27 -11.74 32.61
CA GLY A 279 -31.13 -12.38 31.32
C GLY A 279 -29.71 -12.85 31.04
N GLU A 280 -29.53 -13.65 30.00
CA GLU A 280 -28.22 -14.16 29.58
C GLU A 280 -27.37 -13.08 28.89
N TYR A 281 -27.98 -11.97 28.47
CA TYR A 281 -27.36 -10.90 27.68
C TYR A 281 -27.13 -9.61 28.48
N ASP A 282 -27.48 -9.59 29.78
CA ASP A 282 -27.51 -8.39 30.62
C ASP A 282 -26.18 -7.61 30.66
N ASP A 283 -25.04 -8.31 30.59
CA ASP A 283 -23.70 -7.73 30.58
C ASP A 283 -23.39 -6.90 29.32
N SER A 284 -24.14 -7.13 28.24
CA SER A 284 -23.95 -6.49 26.93
C SER A 284 -25.00 -5.44 26.59
N LEU A 285 -25.95 -5.20 27.49
CA LEU A 285 -27.11 -4.34 27.28
C LEU A 285 -26.94 -2.95 27.93
N GLU A 286 -27.55 -1.93 27.32
CA GLU A 286 -27.49 -0.54 27.78
C GLU A 286 -28.55 -0.23 28.85
N TRP A 287 -28.13 -0.12 30.10
CA TRP A 287 -29.04 0.18 31.21
C TRP A 287 -29.21 1.70 31.46
N PRO A 288 -30.39 2.16 31.88
CA PRO A 288 -31.63 1.39 32.10
C PRO A 288 -32.37 1.08 30.78
N PHE A 289 -33.16 0.01 30.75
CA PHE A 289 -34.03 -0.29 29.62
C PHE A 289 -34.93 0.90 29.26
N GLN A 290 -34.92 1.29 27.99
CA GLN A 290 -35.80 2.29 27.42
C GLN A 290 -36.59 1.66 26.27
N GLY A 291 -37.92 1.75 26.32
CA GLY A 291 -38.76 1.15 25.29
C GLY A 291 -40.23 1.09 25.70
N GLU A 292 -41.06 0.58 24.80
CA GLU A 292 -42.48 0.38 25.05
C GLU A 292 -42.84 -1.10 25.02
N VAL A 293 -43.64 -1.52 25.99
CA VAL A 293 -44.25 -2.85 26.00
C VAL A 293 -45.74 -2.68 25.80
N THR A 294 -46.24 -3.26 24.73
CA THR A 294 -47.67 -3.32 24.46
C THR A 294 -48.23 -4.61 25.05
N VAL A 295 -49.40 -4.55 25.67
CA VAL A 295 -50.14 -5.71 26.17
C VAL A 295 -51.57 -5.59 25.66
N GLU A 296 -52.00 -6.59 24.91
CA GLU A 296 -53.34 -6.65 24.34
C GLU A 296 -54.11 -7.83 24.93
N LEU A 297 -55.25 -7.53 25.55
CA LEU A 297 -56.16 -8.57 26.01
C LEU A 297 -57.11 -8.93 24.88
N LEU A 298 -57.02 -10.16 24.44
CA LEU A 298 -57.85 -10.73 23.42
C LEU A 298 -59.11 -11.35 24.02
N ASN A 299 -60.24 -10.76 23.65
CA ASN A 299 -61.55 -11.37 23.78
C ASN A 299 -61.65 -12.57 22.84
N GLN A 300 -62.15 -13.71 23.32
CA GLN A 300 -62.32 -14.94 22.53
C GLN A 300 -63.63 -14.97 21.74
N LEU A 301 -64.55 -14.04 22.03
CA LEU A 301 -65.75 -13.84 21.23
C LEU A 301 -65.36 -13.07 19.95
N GLU A 302 -66.02 -13.35 18.81
CA GLU A 302 -65.75 -12.70 17.52
C GLU A 302 -66.17 -11.20 17.48
N ASP A 303 -66.51 -10.61 18.63
CA ASP A 303 -66.61 -9.16 18.76
C ASP A 303 -65.20 -8.62 19.03
N GLN A 304 -64.72 -7.75 18.13
CA GLN A 304 -63.37 -7.12 18.14
C GLN A 304 -63.10 -6.23 19.38
N ASN A 305 -63.75 -6.47 20.50
CA ASN A 305 -63.58 -5.87 21.81
C ASN A 305 -62.30 -6.37 22.51
N HIS A 306 -61.19 -6.36 21.77
CA HIS A 306 -59.86 -6.39 22.36
C HIS A 306 -59.60 -5.04 23.01
N LYS A 307 -58.76 -5.06 24.03
CA LYS A 307 -58.36 -3.83 24.71
C LYS A 307 -56.84 -3.86 24.76
N LYS A 308 -56.24 -2.72 24.42
CA LYS A 308 -54.80 -2.59 24.22
C LYS A 308 -54.26 -1.57 25.19
N ILE A 309 -53.13 -1.88 25.80
CA ILE A 309 -52.43 -0.98 26.70
C ILE A 309 -50.95 -0.97 26.33
N THR A 310 -50.39 0.24 26.22
CA THR A 310 -48.96 0.42 26.08
C THR A 310 -48.38 0.91 27.42
N ILE A 311 -47.28 0.30 27.81
CA ILE A 311 -46.46 0.65 28.98
C ILE A 311 -45.17 1.26 28.46
N GLN A 312 -44.90 2.50 28.84
CA GLN A 312 -43.68 3.21 28.47
C GLN A 312 -42.65 3.07 29.59
N TYR A 313 -41.47 2.57 29.26
CA TYR A 313 -40.30 2.53 30.14
C TYR A 313 -39.36 3.66 29.76
N ASN A 314 -39.31 4.69 30.59
CA ASN A 314 -38.51 5.89 30.36
C ASN A 314 -37.78 6.32 31.65
N GLU A 315 -37.02 7.41 31.57
CA GLU A 315 -36.25 7.96 32.69
C GLU A 315 -37.11 8.30 33.92
N SER A 316 -38.41 8.58 33.72
CA SER A 316 -39.38 8.90 34.77
C SER A 316 -40.03 7.70 35.44
N THR A 317 -39.84 6.48 34.92
CA THR A 317 -40.37 5.25 35.53
C THR A 317 -39.62 4.95 36.84
N GLU A 318 -40.22 5.21 37.99
CA GLU A 318 -39.62 4.84 39.28
C GLU A 318 -39.56 3.29 39.43
N GLY A 319 -38.59 2.74 40.16
CA GLY A 319 -38.63 1.36 40.70
C GLY A 319 -37.41 0.45 40.44
N PRO A 320 -37.30 -0.68 41.18
CA PRO A 320 -36.20 -1.66 41.08
C PRO A 320 -36.11 -2.37 39.71
N CYS A 321 -37.13 -2.18 38.86
CA CYS A 321 -37.18 -2.67 37.48
C CYS A 321 -36.04 -2.12 36.60
N LYS A 322 -35.41 -0.99 36.96
CA LYS A 322 -34.34 -0.36 36.15
C LYS A 322 -32.93 -0.93 36.37
N ASN A 323 -32.68 -1.58 37.51
CA ASN A 323 -31.31 -1.79 37.99
C ASN A 323 -30.91 -3.28 38.16
N GLY A 324 -31.64 -4.21 37.55
CA GLY A 324 -31.25 -5.64 37.55
C GLY A 324 -31.22 -6.31 38.94
N SER A 325 -31.89 -5.76 39.95
CA SER A 325 -31.91 -6.37 41.29
C SER A 325 -32.77 -7.65 41.31
N ASN A 326 -32.06 -8.77 41.40
CA ASN A 326 -32.48 -10.16 41.59
C ASN A 326 -33.84 -10.35 42.32
N PRO A 327 -34.89 -10.90 41.67
CA PRO A 327 -36.19 -11.16 42.31
C PRO A 327 -36.16 -12.30 43.35
N ASN A 328 -35.09 -13.10 43.44
CA ASN A 328 -34.99 -14.18 44.44
C ASN A 328 -34.61 -13.73 45.87
N ARG A 329 -34.65 -12.42 46.18
CA ARG A 329 -34.37 -11.93 47.55
C ARG A 329 -35.39 -10.96 48.14
N ALA A 330 -36.49 -10.67 47.45
CA ALA A 330 -37.60 -9.97 48.10
C ALA A 330 -38.61 -11.02 48.58
N GLU A 331 -38.47 -11.41 49.83
CA GLU A 331 -39.56 -12.08 50.55
C GLU A 331 -40.83 -11.23 50.35
N LEU A 332 -41.87 -11.86 49.81
CA LEU A 332 -43.26 -11.45 50.00
C LEU A 332 -43.52 -11.42 51.52
N LYS A 333 -43.23 -10.29 52.16
CA LYS A 333 -43.68 -10.02 53.51
C LYS A 333 -44.31 -8.64 53.57
N ASP A 334 -45.48 -8.65 54.17
CA ASP A 334 -46.29 -7.50 54.51
C ASP A 334 -45.48 -6.29 54.97
N GLY A 335 -45.87 -5.12 54.47
CA GLY A 335 -45.59 -3.85 55.11
C GLY A 335 -44.37 -3.10 54.57
N GLY A 336 -44.66 -2.03 53.83
CA GLY A 336 -43.87 -0.80 53.89
C GLY A 336 -42.77 -0.64 52.83
N GLY A 337 -43.02 0.26 51.89
CA GLY A 337 -42.00 1.18 51.37
C GLY A 337 -41.12 0.69 50.23
N GLY A 338 -41.42 1.18 49.02
CA GLY A 338 -40.38 1.48 48.02
C GLY A 338 -40.18 0.44 46.92
N GLY A 339 -40.77 0.72 45.76
CA GLY A 339 -40.43 0.05 44.51
C GLY A 339 -41.64 -0.05 43.59
N SER A 340 -41.93 1.02 42.87
CA SER A 340 -43.05 1.15 41.95
C SER A 340 -43.10 0.03 40.91
N TYR A 341 -44.22 -0.69 40.92
CA TYR A 341 -44.65 -1.64 39.91
C TYR A 341 -45.54 -0.89 38.92
N LEU A 342 -45.29 -0.98 37.61
CA LEU A 342 -46.16 -0.36 36.61
C LEU A 342 -47.42 -1.23 36.44
N MET A 343 -48.33 -1.05 37.38
CA MET A 343 -49.57 -1.80 37.50
C MET A 343 -50.67 -1.11 36.69
N LYS A 344 -51.29 -1.86 35.78
CA LYS A 344 -52.53 -1.43 35.10
C LYS A 344 -53.60 -2.49 35.32
N SER A 345 -54.81 -2.03 35.66
CA SER A 345 -55.92 -2.87 36.14
C SER A 345 -57.18 -2.68 35.31
N TRP A 346 -57.94 -3.75 35.04
CA TRP A 346 -59.17 -3.71 34.26
C TRP A 346 -60.36 -4.32 34.99
N SER A 347 -61.52 -3.65 34.96
CA SER A 347 -62.78 -4.24 35.43
C SER A 347 -63.30 -5.15 34.33
N ILE A 348 -63.30 -6.47 34.54
CA ILE A 348 -63.76 -7.44 33.53
C ILE A 348 -64.52 -8.60 34.18
N THR A 349 -65.66 -8.92 33.57
CA THR A 349 -66.59 -9.98 33.99
C THR A 349 -66.45 -11.30 33.21
N GLN A 350 -65.63 -11.41 32.15
CA GLN A 350 -65.50 -12.66 31.36
C GLN A 350 -64.10 -12.92 30.76
N LEU A 351 -63.87 -14.21 30.46
CA LEU A 351 -62.64 -14.98 30.15
C LEU A 351 -61.66 -14.38 29.14
N LEU A 352 -60.35 -14.66 29.33
CA LEU A 352 -59.27 -13.85 28.78
C LEU A 352 -58.06 -14.65 28.27
N THR A 353 -57.44 -14.14 27.20
CA THR A 353 -56.14 -14.55 26.62
C THR A 353 -55.39 -13.27 26.29
N VAL A 354 -54.09 -13.14 26.58
CA VAL A 354 -53.30 -11.92 26.29
C VAL A 354 -52.33 -12.21 25.13
N SER A 355 -52.19 -11.27 24.19
CA SER A 355 -51.16 -11.23 23.14
C SER A 355 -50.39 -9.91 23.20
N ILE A 356 -49.12 -9.91 22.82
CA ILE A 356 -48.24 -8.72 22.71
C ILE A 356 -47.87 -8.48 21.26
#